data_AF-A0A9D6IDW1-F1
#
_entry.id   AF-A0A9D6IDW1-F1
#
_cell.length_a   1.000
_cell.length_b   1.000
_cell.length_c   1.000
_cell.angle_alpha   90.00
_cell.angle_beta   90.00
_cell.angle_gamma   90.00
#
_symmetry.space_group_name_H-M   'P 1'
#
loop_
_entity.id
_entity.type
_entity.pdbx_description
1 polymer ?
#
loop_
_entity_poly.entity_id
_entity_poly.type
_entity_poly.pdbx_seq_one_letter_code
_entity_poly.pdbx_strand_id
1 'polypeptide(L)'
;MAKKSGQQDDPPQQPDPHRFEFKLDKAIRDQVLETLEASPMLPLQRNVAPQESGIYALFWKKKLVYIGKASKATTKSKRTLRARLNEHSGKLANRDNLEISDMASKFLTIESDWFVWAAEFALINHFQPEWNGSGYGSKTPGKGRPGTHRVSKWNQMFPLKPGMDDSDEVDDDVGGDDPS
;
A
#
# COMPACT_ATOMS: atom_id res chain seq x y z
N MET A 1 -32.43 -11.77 53.84
CA MET A 1 -31.23 -12.55 53.48
C MET A 1 -31.06 -12.47 51.96
N ALA A 2 -30.13 -11.65 51.46
CA ALA A 2 -29.81 -11.55 50.04
C ALA A 2 -28.31 -11.88 49.87
N LYS A 3 -28.00 -12.93 49.10
CA LYS A 3 -26.64 -13.39 48.83
C LYS A 3 -25.99 -12.44 47.81
N LYS A 4 -24.87 -11.82 48.18
CA LYS A 4 -23.97 -11.10 47.26
C LYS A 4 -23.29 -12.11 46.35
N SER A 5 -23.48 -11.98 45.04
CA SER A 5 -22.68 -12.67 44.01
C SER A 5 -21.29 -12.02 43.98
N GLY A 6 -20.28 -12.80 44.35
CA GLY A 6 -18.88 -12.39 44.31
C GLY A 6 -18.40 -12.28 42.87
N GLN A 7 -17.75 -11.16 42.57
CA GLN A 7 -16.89 -10.99 41.42
C GLN A 7 -15.73 -11.98 41.57
N GLN A 8 -15.62 -12.95 40.67
CA GLN A 8 -14.41 -13.76 40.55
C GLN A 8 -13.37 -12.91 39.84
N ASP A 9 -12.44 -12.34 40.61
CA ASP A 9 -11.21 -11.78 40.07
C ASP A 9 -10.36 -12.97 39.60
N ASP A 10 -10.22 -13.12 38.28
CA ASP A 10 -9.27 -14.08 37.71
C ASP A 10 -7.86 -13.75 38.23
N PRO A 11 -7.09 -14.74 38.69
CA PRO A 11 -5.73 -14.52 39.16
C PRO A 11 -4.86 -14.00 38.00
N PRO A 12 -3.84 -13.16 38.27
CA PRO A 12 -2.93 -12.70 37.23
C PRO A 12 -2.26 -13.91 36.58
N GLN A 13 -2.57 -14.13 35.30
CA GLN A 13 -1.98 -15.22 34.52
C GLN A 13 -0.45 -15.04 34.52
N GLN A 14 0.27 -16.04 35.03
CA GLN A 14 1.72 -16.07 34.91
C GLN A 14 2.10 -16.04 33.43
N PRO A 15 3.15 -15.28 33.04
CA PRO A 15 3.59 -15.24 31.66
C PRO A 15 3.99 -16.67 31.21
N ASP A 16 3.36 -17.14 30.14
CA ASP A 16 3.62 -18.45 29.56
C ASP A 16 5.10 -18.56 29.16
N PRO A 17 5.86 -19.53 29.70
CA PRO A 17 7.29 -19.67 29.44
C PRO A 17 7.62 -20.03 27.98
N HIS A 18 6.62 -20.46 27.19
CA HIS A 18 6.75 -20.69 25.75
C HIS A 18 6.28 -19.51 24.90
N ARG A 19 5.73 -18.46 25.51
CA ARG A 19 5.27 -17.26 24.80
C ARG A 19 6.44 -16.38 24.43
N PHE A 20 6.81 -16.43 23.16
CA PHE A 20 7.72 -15.48 22.54
C PHE A 20 6.93 -14.43 21.75
N GLU A 21 7.06 -13.17 22.13
CA GLU A 21 6.51 -12.05 21.38
C GLU A 21 7.63 -11.37 20.59
N PHE A 22 7.74 -11.72 19.31
CA PHE A 22 8.73 -11.11 18.44
C PHE A 22 8.30 -9.69 18.06
N LYS A 23 8.85 -8.67 18.75
CA LYS A 23 8.61 -7.24 18.48
C LYS A 23 9.39 -6.73 17.27
N LEU A 24 9.37 -7.52 16.18
CA LEU A 24 9.93 -7.16 14.88
C LEU A 24 9.30 -5.88 14.34
N ASP A 25 8.03 -5.66 14.69
CA ASP A 25 7.23 -4.52 14.31
C ASP A 25 7.87 -3.21 14.75
N LYS A 26 8.34 -3.07 15.99
CA LYS A 26 8.82 -1.78 16.50
C LYS A 26 10.15 -1.35 15.87
N ALA A 27 11.14 -2.22 15.89
CA ALA A 27 12.49 -1.87 15.41
C ALA A 27 12.50 -1.59 13.90
N ILE A 28 11.86 -2.45 13.10
CA ILE A 28 11.75 -2.25 11.65
C ILE A 28 10.88 -1.03 11.34
N ARG A 29 9.75 -0.86 12.05
CA ARG A 29 8.89 0.32 11.86
C ARG A 29 9.66 1.61 12.09
N ASP A 30 10.36 1.73 13.21
CA ASP A 30 11.02 2.98 13.59
C ASP A 30 12.08 3.35 12.53
N GLN A 31 12.89 2.37 12.09
CA GLN A 31 13.89 2.58 11.03
C GLN A 31 13.26 2.95 9.68
N VAL A 32 12.22 2.22 9.25
CA VAL A 32 11.53 2.48 7.98
C VAL A 32 10.82 3.84 8.01
N LEU A 33 10.19 4.17 9.13
CA LEU A 33 9.46 5.42 9.34
C LEU A 33 10.41 6.61 9.30
N GLU A 34 11.52 6.56 10.05
CA GLU A 34 12.54 7.61 10.04
C GLU A 34 13.09 7.83 8.62
N THR A 35 13.41 6.73 7.92
CA THR A 35 13.93 6.80 6.55
C THR A 35 12.88 7.36 5.57
N LEU A 36 11.61 6.96 5.71
CA LEU A 36 10.52 7.43 4.85
C LEU A 36 10.19 8.90 5.13
N GLU A 37 10.25 9.34 6.37
CA GLU A 37 10.07 10.76 6.74
C GLU A 37 11.17 11.64 6.17
N ALA A 38 12.42 11.18 6.23
CA ALA A 38 13.58 11.87 5.63
C ALA A 38 13.58 11.82 4.09
N SER A 39 12.95 10.81 3.48
CA SER A 39 12.87 10.67 2.02
C SER A 39 12.13 11.84 1.36
N PRO A 40 12.61 12.36 0.21
CA PRO A 40 11.99 13.50 -0.45
C PRO A 40 10.56 13.18 -0.90
N MET A 41 9.66 14.13 -0.68
CA MET A 41 8.31 14.09 -1.24
C MET A 41 8.37 14.50 -2.71
N LEU A 42 7.90 13.64 -3.61
CA LEU A 42 7.92 13.89 -5.05
C LEU A 42 6.49 13.94 -5.60
N PRO A 43 6.18 14.81 -6.58
CA PRO A 43 4.90 14.77 -7.28
C PRO A 43 4.62 13.37 -7.85
N LEU A 44 3.38 12.90 -7.81
CA LEU A 44 3.01 11.61 -8.38
C LEU A 44 2.88 11.72 -9.91
N GLN A 45 3.96 11.39 -10.60
CA GLN A 45 4.04 11.42 -12.06
C GLN A 45 4.74 10.18 -12.61
N ARG A 46 4.61 9.95 -13.92
CA ARG A 46 5.27 8.83 -14.59
C ARG A 46 6.80 8.91 -14.45
N ASN A 47 7.43 7.74 -14.32
CA ASN A 47 8.90 7.56 -14.31
C ASN A 47 9.66 8.20 -13.14
N VAL A 48 8.95 8.61 -12.07
CA VAL A 48 9.57 9.25 -10.89
C VAL A 48 10.42 8.30 -10.04
N ALA A 49 10.14 6.99 -10.09
CA ALA A 49 10.78 5.98 -9.26
C ALA A 49 11.74 5.07 -10.06
N PRO A 50 12.71 4.41 -9.39
CA PRO A 50 13.60 3.46 -10.04
C PRO A 50 12.90 2.14 -10.38
N GLN A 51 13.52 1.35 -11.24
CA GLN A 51 13.09 -0.02 -11.55
C GLN A 51 13.55 -1.02 -10.48
N GLU A 52 13.25 -0.73 -9.21
CA GLU A 52 13.69 -1.52 -8.06
C GLU A 52 12.53 -2.06 -7.21
N SER A 53 12.85 -3.05 -6.36
CA SER A 53 11.97 -3.50 -5.27
C SER A 53 11.95 -2.47 -4.14
N GLY A 54 10.85 -2.41 -3.40
CA GLY A 54 10.72 -1.49 -2.29
C GLY A 54 9.28 -1.22 -1.86
N ILE A 55 9.14 -0.18 -1.04
CA ILE A 55 7.85 0.33 -0.58
C ILE A 55 7.62 1.75 -1.11
N TYR A 56 6.36 2.15 -1.18
CA TYR A 56 5.95 3.51 -1.49
C TYR A 56 4.75 3.94 -0.64
N ALA A 57 4.68 5.24 -0.41
CA ALA A 57 3.57 5.91 0.25
C ALA A 57 3.00 6.96 -0.69
N LEU A 58 1.67 7.04 -0.78
CA LEU A 58 0.94 8.05 -1.55
C LEU A 58 0.28 9.05 -0.60
N PHE A 59 0.38 10.31 -1.00
CA PHE A 59 -0.18 11.43 -0.27
C PHE A 59 -1.16 12.16 -1.16
N TRP A 60 -2.35 12.46 -0.63
CA TRP A 60 -3.33 13.32 -1.29
C TRP A 60 -3.55 14.55 -0.42
N LYS A 61 -3.34 15.75 -0.98
CA LYS A 61 -3.42 17.01 -0.22
C LYS A 61 -2.55 16.97 1.05
N LYS A 62 -1.34 16.43 0.94
CA LYS A 62 -0.36 16.22 2.02
C LYS A 62 -0.78 15.21 3.11
N LYS A 63 -1.93 14.55 3.01
CA LYS A 63 -2.36 13.47 3.91
C LYS A 63 -1.88 12.13 3.37
N LEU A 64 -1.27 11.30 4.20
CA LEU A 64 -0.95 9.90 3.86
C LEU A 64 -2.27 9.14 3.64
N VAL A 65 -2.48 8.63 2.43
CA VAL A 65 -3.72 7.94 2.05
C VAL A 65 -3.51 6.48 1.70
N TYR A 66 -2.32 6.10 1.23
CA TYR A 66 -2.03 4.73 0.83
C TYR A 66 -0.56 4.37 1.06
N ILE A 67 -0.32 3.12 1.45
CA ILE A 67 1.00 2.49 1.48
C ILE A 67 0.92 1.20 0.68
N GLY A 68 1.94 0.97 -0.14
CA GLY A 68 2.05 -0.26 -0.92
C GLY A 68 3.49 -0.67 -1.18
N LYS A 69 3.64 -1.84 -1.78
CA LYS A 69 4.95 -2.39 -2.17
C LYS A 69 5.09 -2.74 -3.64
N ALA A 70 6.34 -2.89 -4.06
CA ALA A 70 6.75 -3.48 -5.33
C ALA A 70 7.90 -4.46 -5.07
N SER A 71 7.85 -5.64 -5.67
CA SER A 71 8.86 -6.67 -5.48
C SER A 71 9.02 -7.50 -6.75
N LYS A 72 10.29 -7.64 -7.16
CA LYS A 72 10.71 -8.43 -8.32
C LYS A 72 10.49 -9.93 -8.11
N ALA A 73 10.63 -10.48 -6.89
CA ALA A 73 10.53 -11.93 -6.67
C ALA A 73 9.17 -12.41 -6.10
N THR A 74 8.35 -11.56 -5.48
CA THR A 74 7.09 -12.01 -4.82
C THR A 74 5.81 -11.77 -5.60
N THR A 75 5.85 -11.09 -6.75
CA THR A 75 4.67 -10.92 -7.62
C THR A 75 4.81 -11.73 -8.89
N LYS A 76 3.77 -12.46 -9.32
CA LYS A 76 3.74 -13.14 -10.65
C LYS A 76 4.12 -12.20 -11.81
N SER A 77 3.98 -10.89 -11.59
CA SER A 77 4.26 -9.82 -12.53
C SER A 77 5.65 -9.17 -12.39
N LYS A 78 6.53 -9.63 -11.49
CA LYS A 78 7.90 -9.10 -11.25
C LYS A 78 8.00 -7.55 -11.20
N ARG A 79 7.04 -6.90 -10.53
CA ARG A 79 6.86 -5.45 -10.67
C ARG A 79 7.84 -4.63 -9.85
N THR A 80 8.24 -3.50 -10.43
CA THR A 80 9.12 -2.49 -9.83
C THR A 80 8.34 -1.32 -9.25
N LEU A 81 8.99 -0.50 -8.41
CA LEU A 81 8.43 0.75 -7.89
C LEU A 81 7.95 1.66 -9.03
N ARG A 82 8.75 1.80 -10.11
CA ARG A 82 8.36 2.54 -11.32
C ARG A 82 7.05 2.05 -11.91
N ALA A 83 6.93 0.74 -12.17
CA ALA A 83 5.73 0.17 -12.76
C ALA A 83 4.49 0.45 -11.88
N ARG A 84 4.60 0.22 -10.56
CA ARG A 84 3.48 0.44 -9.63
C ARG A 84 3.09 1.91 -9.50
N LEU A 85 4.04 2.83 -9.44
CA LEU A 85 3.74 4.26 -9.35
C LEU A 85 3.18 4.82 -10.66
N ASN A 86 3.61 4.30 -11.82
CA ASN A 86 3.01 4.63 -13.11
C ASN A 86 1.54 4.17 -13.17
N GLU A 87 1.24 2.94 -12.74
CA GLU A 87 -0.14 2.43 -12.64
C GLU A 87 -1.01 3.33 -11.75
N HIS A 88 -0.50 3.73 -10.59
CA HIS A 88 -1.24 4.62 -9.68
C HIS A 88 -1.45 6.00 -10.28
N SER A 89 -0.43 6.57 -10.95
CA SER A 89 -0.54 7.87 -11.63
C SER A 89 -1.63 7.85 -12.70
N GLY A 90 -1.65 6.82 -13.57
CA GLY A 90 -2.70 6.64 -14.59
C GLY A 90 -4.07 6.43 -13.97
N LYS A 91 -4.18 5.51 -12.99
CA LYS A 91 -5.45 5.23 -12.29
C LYS A 91 -6.06 6.47 -11.64
N LEU A 92 -5.23 7.32 -11.03
CA LEU A 92 -5.66 8.52 -10.32
C LEU A 92 -5.97 9.69 -11.26
N ALA A 93 -5.24 9.83 -12.37
CA ALA A 93 -5.50 10.86 -13.37
C ALA A 93 -6.90 10.75 -14.01
N ASN A 94 -7.45 9.53 -14.04
CA ASN A 94 -8.77 9.22 -14.60
C ASN A 94 -9.94 9.39 -13.61
N ARG A 95 -9.70 9.89 -12.39
CA ARG A 95 -10.74 10.06 -11.35
C ARG A 95 -11.35 11.45 -11.38
N ASP A 96 -12.66 11.55 -11.17
CA ASP A 96 -13.41 12.81 -11.28
C ASP A 96 -13.22 13.72 -10.06
N ASN A 97 -13.24 13.14 -8.86
CA ASN A 97 -13.14 13.89 -7.59
C ASN A 97 -11.70 14.04 -7.07
N LEU A 98 -10.70 13.90 -7.93
CA LEU A 98 -9.29 13.94 -7.54
C LEU A 98 -8.44 14.57 -8.64
N GLU A 99 -7.64 15.56 -8.25
CA GLU A 99 -6.64 16.15 -9.11
C GLU A 99 -5.28 15.48 -8.88
N ILE A 100 -4.63 15.06 -9.97
CA ILE A 100 -3.30 14.41 -9.90
C ILE A 100 -2.23 15.37 -9.35
N SER A 101 -2.41 16.67 -9.53
CA SER A 101 -1.53 17.71 -8.97
C SER A 101 -1.58 17.79 -7.44
N ASP A 102 -2.65 17.29 -6.81
CA ASP A 102 -2.75 17.15 -5.35
C ASP A 102 -2.06 15.88 -4.82
N MET A 103 -1.55 15.03 -5.72
CA MET A 103 -0.92 13.77 -5.36
C MET A 103 0.60 13.88 -5.28
N ALA A 104 1.15 13.29 -4.23
CA ALA A 104 2.57 13.13 -4.05
C ALA A 104 2.90 11.69 -3.62
N SER A 105 4.17 11.34 -3.72
CA SER A 105 4.68 10.04 -3.34
C SER A 105 6.01 10.14 -2.63
N LYS A 106 6.26 9.17 -1.76
CA LYS A 106 7.59 8.83 -1.24
C LYS A 106 7.84 7.36 -1.49
N PHE A 107 9.10 6.96 -1.66
CA PHE A 107 9.46 5.56 -1.83
C PHE A 107 10.82 5.28 -1.21
N LEU A 108 11.03 4.01 -0.85
CA LEU A 108 12.31 3.47 -0.39
C LEU A 108 12.59 2.19 -1.16
N THR A 109 13.80 2.08 -1.72
CA THR A 109 14.29 0.86 -2.34
C THR A 109 14.76 -0.11 -1.27
N ILE A 110 14.39 -1.38 -1.38
CA ILE A 110 14.75 -2.43 -0.42
C ILE A 110 15.12 -3.68 -1.22
N GLU A 111 16.31 -4.21 -0.97
CA GLU A 111 16.85 -5.35 -1.72
C GLU A 111 16.16 -6.67 -1.36
N SER A 112 15.84 -6.86 -0.07
CA SER A 112 15.23 -8.09 0.42
C SER A 112 13.71 -8.02 0.43
N ASP A 113 13.08 -8.95 -0.27
CA ASP A 113 11.62 -9.06 -0.35
C ASP A 113 10.94 -9.31 0.99
N TRP A 114 11.62 -10.01 1.91
CA TRP A 114 11.12 -10.18 3.28
C TRP A 114 11.02 -8.83 3.98
N PHE A 115 12.04 -7.98 3.85
CA PHE A 115 12.03 -6.63 4.41
C PHE A 115 11.03 -5.71 3.70
N VAL A 116 10.82 -5.86 2.39
CA VAL A 116 9.73 -5.15 1.68
C VAL A 116 8.37 -5.47 2.30
N TRP A 117 8.09 -6.76 2.54
CA TRP A 117 6.84 -7.18 3.17
C TRP A 117 6.72 -6.68 4.61
N ALA A 118 7.78 -6.85 5.42
CA ALA A 118 7.79 -6.43 6.82
C ALA A 118 7.60 -4.91 6.96
N ALA A 119 8.27 -4.13 6.11
CA ALA A 119 8.16 -2.67 6.09
C ALA A 119 6.75 -2.20 5.71
N GLU A 120 6.17 -2.74 4.63
CA GLU A 120 4.80 -2.41 4.23
C GLU A 120 3.80 -2.74 5.35
N PHE A 121 3.89 -3.95 5.90
CA PHE A 121 3.01 -4.40 6.99
C PHE A 121 3.13 -3.50 8.22
N ALA A 122 4.34 -3.19 8.65
CA ALA A 122 4.60 -2.33 9.80
C ALA A 122 4.02 -0.92 9.61
N LEU A 123 4.21 -0.32 8.44
CA LEU A 123 3.69 1.02 8.13
C LEU A 123 2.16 1.04 8.02
N ILE A 124 1.54 0.05 7.37
CA ILE A 124 0.08 -0.04 7.27
C ILE A 124 -0.54 -0.20 8.66
N ASN A 125 0.02 -1.06 9.52
CA ASN A 125 -0.48 -1.24 10.88
C ASN A 125 -0.31 0.00 11.75
N HIS A 126 0.76 0.78 11.53
CA HIS A 126 1.02 1.99 12.28
C HIS A 126 0.12 3.16 11.85
N PHE A 127 0.02 3.42 10.54
CA PHE A 127 -0.68 4.60 10.03
C PHE A 127 -2.15 4.36 9.67
N GLN A 128 -2.54 3.11 9.43
CA GLN A 128 -3.88 2.70 8.97
C GLN A 128 -4.44 3.63 7.86
N PRO A 129 -3.73 3.79 6.73
CA PRO A 129 -4.13 4.77 5.72
C PRO A 129 -5.50 4.45 5.13
N GLU A 130 -6.28 5.50 4.86
CA GLU A 130 -7.70 5.40 4.49
C GLU A 130 -7.96 4.55 3.23
N TRP A 131 -7.01 4.53 2.27
CA TRP A 131 -7.18 3.76 1.05
C TRP A 131 -6.69 2.32 1.18
N ASN A 132 -5.89 1.98 2.20
CA ASN A 132 -5.55 0.59 2.49
C ASN A 132 -6.81 -0.16 2.95
N GLY A 133 -7.09 -1.32 2.35
CA GLY A 133 -8.31 -2.10 2.63
C GLY A 133 -9.62 -1.55 2.02
N SER A 134 -9.60 -0.36 1.41
CA SER A 134 -10.79 0.26 0.78
C SER A 134 -11.16 -0.31 -0.61
N GLY A 135 -10.25 -1.11 -1.19
CA GLY A 135 -10.30 -1.61 -2.57
C GLY A 135 -9.49 -0.79 -3.59
N TYR A 136 -8.80 0.28 -3.18
CA TYR A 136 -7.92 1.05 -4.06
C TYR A 136 -6.78 0.21 -4.67
N GLY A 137 -6.09 -0.59 -3.85
CA GLY A 137 -4.94 -1.39 -4.29
C GLY A 137 -5.31 -2.62 -5.12
N SER A 138 -6.60 -2.95 -5.23
CA SER A 138 -7.10 -4.05 -6.06
C SER A 138 -6.97 -3.69 -7.54
N LYS A 139 -6.46 -4.62 -8.34
CA LYS A 139 -6.63 -4.56 -9.79
C LYS A 139 -8.11 -4.74 -10.11
N THR A 140 -8.60 -4.03 -11.12
CA THR A 140 -9.93 -4.26 -11.68
C THR A 140 -10.05 -5.76 -12.01
N PRO A 141 -11.13 -6.45 -11.61
CA PRO A 141 -11.35 -7.79 -12.11
C PRO A 141 -11.42 -7.69 -13.63
N GLY A 142 -10.45 -8.27 -14.34
CA GLY A 142 -10.45 -8.23 -15.81
C GLY A 142 -11.80 -8.72 -16.36
N LYS A 143 -12.11 -8.32 -17.61
CA LYS A 143 -13.38 -8.57 -18.34
C LYS A 143 -13.95 -10.02 -18.30
N GLY A 144 -13.26 -10.99 -17.70
CA GLY A 144 -13.61 -12.41 -17.65
C GLY A 144 -14.18 -12.96 -16.33
N ARG A 145 -14.60 -12.15 -15.34
CA ARG A 145 -15.39 -12.66 -14.19
C ARG A 145 -16.79 -12.05 -14.15
N PRO A 146 -17.78 -12.66 -14.82
CA PRO A 146 -19.19 -12.32 -14.65
C PRO A 146 -19.57 -12.51 -13.17
N GLY A 147 -20.23 -11.52 -12.55
CA GLY A 147 -20.92 -11.71 -11.26
C GLY A 147 -20.28 -11.09 -10.01
N THR A 148 -19.26 -10.23 -10.11
CA THR A 148 -18.80 -9.41 -8.96
C THR A 148 -19.07 -7.93 -9.19
N HIS A 149 -20.36 -7.56 -9.21
CA HIS A 149 -20.82 -6.16 -9.33
C HIS A 149 -20.57 -5.30 -8.07
N ARG A 150 -19.66 -5.70 -7.18
CA ARG A 150 -19.37 -4.91 -5.97
C ARG A 150 -18.35 -3.83 -6.32
N VAL A 151 -18.86 -2.62 -6.52
CA VAL A 151 -18.04 -1.40 -6.59
C VAL A 151 -17.36 -1.22 -5.24
N SER A 152 -16.03 -1.13 -5.23
CA SER A 152 -15.26 -0.93 -3.99
C SER A 152 -15.64 0.39 -3.31
N LYS A 153 -15.44 0.50 -1.99
CA LYS A 153 -15.67 1.75 -1.25
C LYS A 153 -14.86 2.89 -1.86
N TRP A 154 -13.63 2.60 -2.29
CA TRP A 154 -12.78 3.61 -2.94
C TRP A 154 -13.35 4.07 -4.29
N ASN A 155 -13.80 3.16 -5.17
CA ASN A 155 -14.38 3.54 -6.46
C ASN A 155 -15.68 4.35 -6.30
N GLN A 156 -16.43 4.16 -5.20
CA GLN A 156 -17.60 4.99 -4.89
C GLN A 156 -17.21 6.43 -4.49
N MET A 157 -16.11 6.60 -3.76
CA MET A 157 -15.60 7.93 -3.36
C MET A 157 -14.90 8.66 -4.52
N PHE A 158 -14.20 7.91 -5.37
CA PHE A 158 -13.41 8.39 -6.50
C PHE A 158 -13.90 7.73 -7.80
N PRO A 159 -15.06 8.18 -8.33
CA PRO A 159 -15.57 7.67 -9.59
C PRO A 159 -14.64 8.06 -10.76
N LEU A 160 -14.75 7.33 -11.87
CA LEU A 160 -14.07 7.68 -13.12
C LEU A 160 -14.67 8.95 -13.72
N LYS A 161 -13.84 9.72 -14.43
CA LYS A 161 -14.30 10.82 -15.29
C LYS A 161 -15.29 10.30 -16.35
N PRO A 162 -16.27 11.11 -16.77
CA PRO A 162 -17.18 10.72 -17.84
C PRO A 162 -16.43 10.28 -19.11
N GLY A 163 -16.76 9.09 -19.63
CA GLY A 163 -16.14 8.55 -20.85
C GLY A 163 -14.87 7.72 -20.65
N MET A 164 -14.37 7.60 -19.42
CA MET A 164 -13.24 6.71 -19.09
C MET A 164 -13.75 5.33 -18.67
N ASP A 165 -12.97 4.30 -18.99
CA ASP A 165 -13.16 2.95 -18.47
C ASP A 165 -11.99 2.56 -17.54
N ASP A 166 -12.19 1.55 -16.70
CA ASP A 166 -11.12 0.95 -15.88
C ASP A 166 -10.24 0.02 -16.74
N SER A 167 -10.11 0.26 -18.07
CA SER A 167 -9.19 -0.53 -18.87
C SER A 167 -7.77 -0.24 -18.40
N ASP A 168 -7.11 -1.28 -17.90
CA ASP A 168 -5.72 -1.20 -17.46
C ASP A 168 -4.90 -0.71 -18.66
N GLU A 169 -4.37 0.52 -18.58
CA GLU A 169 -3.40 1.01 -19.55
C GLU A 169 -2.28 -0.03 -19.68
N VAL A 170 -2.00 -0.35 -20.93
CA VAL A 170 -1.17 -1.44 -21.43
C VAL A 170 0.18 -1.49 -20.72
N ASP A 171 0.66 -2.72 -20.44
CA ASP A 171 2.03 -3.00 -20.03
C ASP A 171 3.01 -2.35 -21.04
N ASP A 172 3.52 -1.16 -20.74
CA ASP A 172 4.76 -0.65 -21.33
C ASP A 172 5.94 -1.40 -20.69
N ASP A 173 6.01 -2.71 -20.92
CA ASP A 173 7.23 -3.50 -20.79
C ASP A 173 8.06 -3.29 -22.07
N VAL A 174 8.48 -2.05 -22.29
CA VAL A 174 9.59 -1.79 -23.20
C VAL A 174 10.84 -2.10 -22.41
N GLY A 175 11.29 -3.35 -22.53
CA GLY A 175 12.68 -3.72 -22.28
C GLY A 175 13.57 -2.79 -23.10
N GLY A 176 14.07 -1.74 -22.45
CA GLY A 176 15.17 -0.98 -22.99
C GLY A 176 16.41 -1.83 -22.83
N ASP A 177 16.81 -2.47 -23.94
CA ASP A 177 18.18 -2.93 -24.12
C ASP A 177 19.13 -1.78 -23.75
N ASP A 178 20.02 -2.07 -22.81
CA ASP A 178 21.14 -1.23 -22.42
C ASP A 178 22.23 -1.36 -23.50
N PRO A 179 22.54 -0.32 -24.31
CA PRO A 179 23.68 -0.39 -25.17
C PRO A 179 24.95 -0.23 -24.32
N SER A 180 25.80 -1.26 -24.40
CA SER A 180 27.10 -1.39 -23.74
C SER A 180 28.04 -0.20 -23.93
#